data_AF-A0A563DWP9-F1
#
_entry.id   AF-A0A563DWP9-F1
#
_cell.length_a   1.000
_cell.length_b   1.000
_cell.length_c   1.000
_cell.angle_alpha   90.00
_cell.angle_beta   90.00
_cell.angle_gamma   90.00
#
_symmetry.space_group_name_H-M   'P 1'
#
loop_
_entity.id
_entity.type
_entity.pdbx_description
1 polymer ?
#
loop_
_entity_poly.entity_id
_entity_poly.type
_entity_poly.pdbx_seq_one_letter_code
_entity_poly.pdbx_strand_id
1 'polypeptide(L)' 'MLGGVPVATLKRWRTERTGPVALHIGRHVRYRRSAVESWLDEKDREAAAWMAS' A
#
# COMPACT_ATOMS: atom_id res chain seq x y z
N MET A 1 3.96 10.55 11.00
CA MET A 1 3.35 11.09 9.76
C MET A 1 2.48 10.00 9.13
N LEU A 2 1.19 9.94 9.46
CA LEU A 2 0.28 8.95 8.86
C LEU A 2 -0.86 9.67 8.12
N GLY A 3 -0.60 10.09 6.88
CA GLY A 3 -1.64 10.68 6.04
C GLY A 3 -1.10 11.47 4.86
N GLY A 4 -0.60 10.78 3.83
CA GLY A 4 -0.16 11.50 2.64
C GLY A 4 0.47 10.62 1.57
N VAL A 5 -0.11 9.45 1.28
CA VAL A 5 0.28 8.72 0.06
C VAL A 5 -0.29 9.49 -1.13
N PRO A 6 0.54 10.00 -2.05
CA PRO A 6 0.04 10.76 -3.19
C PRO A 6 -0.96 9.94 -4.01
N VAL A 7 -1.96 10.59 -4.59
CA VAL A 7 -2.95 9.93 -5.46
C VAL A 7 -2.25 9.22 -6.63
N ALA A 8 -1.13 9.76 -7.12
CA ALA A 8 -0.31 9.13 -8.15
C ALA A 8 0.24 7.76 -7.70
N THR A 9 0.71 7.66 -6.46
CA THR A 9 1.20 6.41 -5.86
C THR A 9 0.06 5.38 -5.73
N LEU A 10 -1.12 5.82 -5.27
CA LEU A 10 -2.29 4.93 -5.20
C LEU A 10 -2.72 4.42 -6.58
N LYS A 11 -2.66 5.29 -7.61
CA LYS A 11 -2.91 4.88 -8.99
C LYS A 11 -1.89 3.85 -9.47
N ARG A 12 -0.61 4.09 -9.19
CA ARG A 12 0.49 3.18 -9.55
C ARG A 12 0.30 1.80 -8.95
N TRP A 13 0.03 1.72 -7.65
CA TRP A 13 -0.31 0.46 -6.96
C TRP A 13 -1.42 -0.31 -7.66
N ARG A 14 -2.51 0.39 -8.01
CA ARG A 14 -3.63 -0.23 -8.72
C ARG A 14 -3.24 -0.75 -10.12
N THR A 15 -2.45 0.02 -10.88
CA THR A 15 -2.02 -0.37 -12.23
C THR A 15 -1.05 -1.54 -12.20
N GLU A 16 -0.08 -1.50 -11.29
CA GLU A 16 0.95 -2.54 -11.14
C GLU A 16 0.42 -3.77 -10.39
N ARG A 17 -0.81 -3.72 -9.88
CA ARG A 17 -1.41 -4.73 -8.97
C ARG A 17 -0.51 -5.01 -7.76
N THR A 18 0.21 -3.99 -7.31
CA THR A 18 1.04 -4.00 -6.11
C THR A 18 0.35 -3.17 -5.04
N GLY A 19 0.57 -3.48 -3.76
CA GLY A 19 0.02 -2.67 -2.67
C GLY A 19 -1.04 -3.37 -1.83
N PRO A 20 -1.63 -2.62 -0.87
CA PRO A 20 -2.65 -3.13 0.03
C PRO A 20 -3.97 -3.40 -0.69
N VAL A 21 -4.83 -4.22 -0.06
CA VAL A 21 -6.15 -4.56 -0.62
C VAL A 21 -6.99 -3.30 -0.82
N ALA A 22 -7.38 -3.08 -2.07
CA ALA A 22 -8.24 -1.98 -2.48
C ALA A 22 -9.73 -2.36 -2.32
N LEU A 23 -10.52 -1.44 -1.75
CA LEU A 23 -11.97 -1.55 -1.68
C LEU A 23 -12.62 -0.71 -2.77
N HIS A 24 -13.48 -1.35 -3.55
CA HIS A 24 -14.29 -0.71 -4.57
C HIS A 24 -15.64 -0.29 -3.98
N ILE A 25 -15.88 1.02 -3.87
CA ILE A 25 -17.12 1.61 -3.36
C ILE A 25 -17.70 2.49 -4.46
N GLY A 26 -18.55 1.90 -5.29
CA GLY A 26 -19.05 2.53 -6.52
C GLY A 26 -17.89 2.94 -7.43
N ARG A 27 -17.86 4.23 -7.83
CA ARG A 27 -16.76 4.77 -8.65
C ARG A 27 -15.46 5.00 -7.88
N HIS A 28 -15.49 4.93 -6.55
CA HIS A 28 -14.36 5.29 -5.70
C HIS A 28 -13.58 4.06 -5.28
N VAL A 29 -12.25 4.16 -5.35
CA VAL A 29 -11.35 3.19 -4.73
C VAL A 29 -10.90 3.77 -3.40
N ARG A 30 -11.00 2.98 -2.34
CA ARG A 30 -10.57 3.34 -0.99
C ARG A 30 -9.63 2.26 -0.47
N TYR A 31 -8.68 2.67 0.35
CA TYR A 31 -7.82 1.75 1.10
C TYR A 31 -8.17 1.88 2.57
N ARG A 32 -8.37 0.76 3.26
CA ARG A 32 -8.44 0.80 4.72
C ARG A 32 -7.07 1.17 5.24
N ARG A 33 -7.04 2.05 6.23
CA ARG A 33 -5.81 2.44 6.93
C ARG A 33 -5.04 1.21 7.42
N SER A 34 -5.71 0.30 8.11
CA SER A 34 -5.10 -0.94 8.61
C SER A 34 -4.50 -1.81 7.50
N ALA A 35 -5.17 -1.91 6.35
CA ALA A 35 -4.64 -2.67 5.22
C ALA A 35 -3.34 -2.03 4.66
N VAL A 36 -3.29 -0.69 4.61
CA VAL A 36 -2.07 0.04 4.19
C VAL A 36 -0.96 -0.15 5.21
N GLU A 37 -1.25 0.00 6.50
CA GLU A 37 -0.29 -0.18 7.58
C GLU A 37 0.31 -1.60 7.56
N SER A 38 -0.53 -2.65 7.53
CA SER A 38 -0.03 -4.03 7.46
C SER A 38 0.80 -4.32 6.22
N TRP A 39 0.48 -3.70 5.08
CA TRP A 39 1.26 -3.86 3.87
C TRP A 39 2.62 -3.15 3.95
N LEU A 40 2.69 -1.97 4.56
CA LEU A 40 3.95 -1.28 4.81
C LEU A 40 4.83 -2.10 5.76
N ASP A 41 4.26 -2.64 6.83
CA ASP A 41 4.99 -3.49 7.77
C ASP A 41 5.58 -4.74 7.09
N GLU A 42 4.84 -5.35 6.15
CA GLU A 42 5.36 -6.46 5.35
C GLU A 42 6.53 -6.02 4.46
N LYS A 43 6.41 -4.85 3.82
CA LYS A 43 7.49 -4.32 2.96
C LYS A 43 8.74 -3.97 3.76
N ASP A 44 8.58 -3.44 4.96
CA ASP A 44 9.71 -3.18 5.86
C ASP A 44 10.40 -4.48 6.27
N ARG A 45 9.64 -5.56 6.53
CA ARG A 45 10.22 -6.90 6.80
C ARG A 45 10.96 -7.48 5.60
N GLU A 46 10.36 -7.42 4.42
CA GLU A 46 11.01 -7.87 3.17
C GLU A 46 12.32 -7.10 2.92
N ALA A 47 12.29 -5.77 3.09
CA ALA A 47 13.46 -4.91 2.94
C ALA A 47 14.55 -5.25 3.96
N ALA A 48 14.18 -5.45 5.23
CA ALA A 48 15.10 -5.85 6.28
C ALA A 48 15.74 -7.23 5.99
N ALA A 49 14.96 -8.18 5.48
CA ALA A 49 15.47 -9.50 5.09
C ALA A 49 16.43 -9.42 3.91
N TRP A 50 16.15 -8.55 2.92
CA TRP A 50 17.06 -8.31 1.79
C TRP A 50 18.38 -7.68 2.23
N MET A 51 18.35 -6.69 3.13
CA MET A 51 19.57 -6.05 3.65
C MET A 51 20.43 -6.95 4.54
N ALA A 52 19.82 -7.99 5.15
CA ALA A 52 20.52 -8.95 6.00
C ALA A 52 21.19 -10.09 5.22
N SER A 53 20.98 -10.17 3.90
CA SER A 53 21.55 -11.17 2.99
C SER A 53 22.64 -10.59 2.11
#